data_AF-A0A961C310-F1
#
_entry.id   AF-A0A961C310-F1
#
_cell.length_a   1.000
_cell.length_b   1.000
_cell.length_c   1.000
_cell.angle_alpha   90.00
_cell.angle_beta   90.00
_cell.angle_gamma   90.00
#
_symmetry.space_group_name_H-M   'P 1'
#
loop_
_entity.id
_entity.type
_entity.pdbx_description
1 polymer ?
#
loop_
_entity_poly.entity_id
_entity_poly.type
_entity_poly.pdbx_seq_one_letter_code
_entity_poly.pdbx_strand_id
1 'polypeptide(L)'
;MPCRPASQPRARIRAAQAVGAFAAVTGVVLGGSYAASAEPTGPSQAEVDGARSAVAAAGTQVAALDASYAAASRRLAAVRERSAALGEAANGARWELEKATAAALDARRKSDAAAHTARGARDELREFAAGLYQQDGALGTLGSLLDAGDPQQLLDRASTLEIVSGQQDARLGEALRLSGTAQTLQAAADEAEKARRSAFTRAEQAERIARAEFDLADAEASRLQRTRAGLAERLAALRDTSVRLERERLDAIAAEAAAQEAAAQEAAQAANEPPTSAPPASGTATPPVATGTSTRPTSSATRPT
;
A
#
# COMPACT_ATOMS: atom_id res chain seq x y z
N MET A 1 -27.31 47.89 0.87
CA MET A 1 -26.74 48.91 -0.04
C MET A 1 -25.97 48.20 -1.15
N PRO A 2 -26.61 47.91 -2.29
CA PRO A 2 -25.96 47.36 -3.47
C PRO A 2 -25.48 48.49 -4.38
N CYS A 3 -24.23 48.44 -4.84
CA CYS A 3 -23.76 49.35 -5.89
C CYS A 3 -23.25 48.55 -7.10
N ARG A 4 -24.01 48.67 -8.18
CA ARG A 4 -23.71 48.34 -9.58
C ARG A 4 -24.44 49.43 -10.40
N PRO A 5 -24.10 49.74 -11.66
CA PRO A 5 -22.80 49.83 -12.34
C PRO A 5 -22.53 51.27 -12.85
N ALA A 6 -21.34 51.54 -13.40
CA ALA A 6 -21.13 52.67 -14.29
C ALA A 6 -20.47 52.21 -15.61
N SER A 7 -20.92 52.85 -16.66
CA SER A 7 -20.94 52.51 -18.07
C SER A 7 -19.63 52.68 -18.84
N GLN A 8 -19.54 51.95 -19.95
CA GLN A 8 -18.59 52.14 -21.06
C GLN A 8 -18.68 53.56 -21.66
N PRO A 9 -17.62 53.98 -22.37
CA PRO A 9 -17.82 54.39 -23.75
C PRO A 9 -16.93 53.66 -24.76
N ARG A 10 -17.47 53.63 -25.99
CA ARG A 10 -17.02 52.93 -27.19
C ARG A 10 -15.81 53.58 -27.87
N ALA A 11 -15.28 52.81 -28.84
CA ALA A 11 -14.53 53.21 -30.04
C ALA A 11 -13.00 53.03 -29.91
N ARG A 12 -12.25 52.51 -30.89
CA ARG A 12 -12.48 52.24 -32.31
C ARG A 12 -11.75 50.98 -32.76
N ILE A 13 -12.39 50.29 -33.69
CA ILE A 13 -11.87 49.19 -34.50
C ILE A 13 -10.62 49.67 -35.27
N ARG A 14 -9.51 48.97 -35.11
CA ARG A 14 -8.45 48.87 -36.11
C ARG A 14 -8.20 47.39 -36.38
N ALA A 15 -8.88 46.91 -37.41
CA ALA A 15 -8.60 45.64 -38.04
C ALA A 15 -7.21 45.72 -38.70
N ALA A 16 -6.28 44.89 -38.26
CA ALA A 16 -5.10 44.52 -39.04
C ALA A 16 -5.26 43.04 -39.37
N GLN A 17 -5.69 42.81 -40.60
CA GLN A 17 -5.89 41.52 -41.20
C GLN A 17 -4.52 40.90 -41.52
N ALA A 18 -4.20 39.76 -40.92
CA ALA A 18 -3.23 38.81 -41.48
C ALA A 18 -4.04 37.62 -41.99
N VAL A 19 -4.50 37.75 -43.23
CA VAL A 19 -5.24 36.72 -43.97
C VAL A 19 -4.32 35.54 -44.17
N GLY A 20 -4.70 34.41 -43.58
CA GLY A 20 -4.19 33.09 -43.96
C GLY A 20 -4.57 32.79 -45.41
N ALA A 21 -3.59 32.31 -46.17
CA ALA A 21 -3.81 31.77 -47.50
C ALA A 21 -4.56 30.43 -47.38
N PHE A 22 -5.89 30.51 -47.35
CA PHE A 22 -6.79 29.37 -47.54
C PHE A 22 -7.36 29.49 -48.95
N ALA A 23 -6.71 28.87 -49.92
CA ALA A 23 -7.18 28.80 -51.30
C ALA A 23 -8.32 27.76 -51.38
N ALA A 24 -9.54 28.21 -51.11
CA ALA A 24 -10.75 27.48 -51.43
C ALA A 24 -11.11 27.70 -52.91
N VAL A 25 -10.95 26.66 -53.72
CA VAL A 25 -11.42 26.57 -55.10
C VAL A 25 -12.94 26.51 -55.10
N THR A 26 -13.62 27.50 -55.70
CA THR A 26 -15.04 27.37 -56.11
C THR A 26 -15.38 28.27 -57.30
N GLY A 27 -15.86 27.64 -58.37
CA GLY A 27 -16.98 28.14 -59.19
C GLY A 27 -16.69 29.17 -60.28
N VAL A 28 -16.21 28.71 -61.44
CA VAL A 28 -16.28 29.45 -62.73
C VAL A 28 -17.75 29.60 -63.16
N VAL A 29 -18.18 30.85 -63.38
CA VAL A 29 -19.43 31.20 -64.08
C VAL A 29 -19.09 31.52 -65.54
N LEU A 30 -19.78 30.83 -66.45
CA LEU A 30 -19.62 30.85 -67.91
C LEU A 30 -20.09 32.18 -68.54
N GLY A 31 -19.30 32.69 -69.50
CA GLY A 31 -19.75 33.71 -70.46
C GLY A 31 -18.62 34.36 -71.25
N GLY A 32 -18.33 33.86 -72.45
CA GLY A 32 -17.43 34.54 -73.39
C GLY A 32 -16.73 33.60 -74.36
N SER A 33 -17.16 33.62 -75.61
CA SER A 33 -16.62 32.86 -76.73
C SER A 33 -15.13 33.16 -76.98
N TYR A 34 -14.26 32.25 -76.56
CA TYR A 34 -12.92 32.09 -77.12
C TYR A 34 -12.75 30.62 -77.51
N ALA A 35 -12.46 30.39 -78.78
CA ALA A 35 -11.91 29.13 -79.23
C ALA A 35 -10.49 29.02 -78.66
N ALA A 36 -10.39 28.42 -77.47
CA ALA A 36 -9.14 27.96 -76.89
C ALA A 36 -9.32 26.46 -76.66
N SER A 37 -8.47 25.66 -77.30
CA SER A 37 -8.34 24.23 -76.98
C SER A 37 -7.98 24.10 -75.51
N ALA A 38 -8.97 23.83 -74.66
CA ALA A 38 -8.75 23.38 -73.30
C ALA A 38 -8.39 21.89 -73.39
N GLU A 39 -7.14 21.62 -73.73
CA GLU A 39 -6.52 20.32 -73.41
C GLU A 39 -6.70 20.14 -71.89
N PRO A 40 -7.25 19.03 -71.40
CA PRO A 40 -7.22 18.74 -69.97
C PRO A 40 -5.75 18.50 -69.61
N THR A 41 -5.00 19.55 -69.28
CA THR A 41 -3.66 19.41 -68.71
C THR A 41 -3.85 18.84 -67.31
N GLY A 42 -3.75 17.50 -67.22
CA GLY A 42 -3.65 16.81 -65.94
C GLY A 42 -2.47 17.35 -65.11
N PRO A 43 -2.46 17.10 -63.79
CA PRO A 43 -1.40 17.60 -62.91
C PRO A 43 -0.02 17.16 -63.41
N SER A 44 0.94 18.06 -63.31
CA SER A 44 2.34 17.79 -63.63
C SER A 44 2.95 16.79 -62.64
N GLN A 45 3.98 16.05 -63.06
CA GLN A 45 4.66 15.09 -62.18
C GLN A 45 5.24 15.76 -60.92
N ALA A 46 5.71 17.00 -61.04
CA ALA A 46 6.21 17.77 -59.91
C ALA A 46 5.12 18.06 -58.86
N GLU A 47 3.88 18.32 -59.29
CA GLU A 47 2.73 18.51 -58.38
C GLU A 47 2.36 17.20 -57.68
N VAL A 48 2.41 16.07 -58.39
CA VAL A 48 2.15 14.75 -57.80
C VAL A 48 3.21 14.37 -56.77
N ASP A 49 4.50 14.56 -57.08
CA ASP A 49 5.59 14.25 -56.16
C ASP A 49 5.61 15.20 -54.96
N GLY A 50 5.29 16.48 -55.16
CA GLY A 50 5.08 17.44 -54.08
C GLY A 50 3.94 17.03 -53.15
N ALA A 51 2.79 16.61 -53.70
CA ALA A 51 1.66 16.13 -52.91
C ALA A 51 1.99 14.84 -52.15
N ARG A 52 2.70 13.88 -52.76
CA ARG A 52 3.17 12.67 -52.09
C ARG A 52 4.12 12.98 -50.93
N SER A 53 5.04 13.92 -51.12
CA SER A 53 5.95 14.37 -50.07
C SER A 53 5.18 15.02 -48.90
N ALA A 54 4.19 15.86 -49.18
CA ALA A 54 3.34 16.48 -48.17
C ALA A 54 2.53 15.44 -47.37
N VAL A 55 1.97 14.43 -48.05
CA VAL A 55 1.27 13.30 -47.40
C VAL A 55 2.21 12.50 -46.49
N ALA A 56 3.42 12.21 -46.95
CA ALA A 56 4.41 11.50 -46.15
C ALA A 56 4.80 12.29 -44.88
N ALA A 57 5.04 13.60 -45.03
CA ALA A 57 5.36 14.49 -43.91
C ALA A 57 4.20 14.58 -42.89
N ALA A 58 2.96 14.70 -43.38
CA ALA A 58 1.77 14.68 -42.53
C ALA A 58 1.62 13.34 -41.79
N GLY A 59 1.90 12.22 -42.45
CA GLY A 59 1.93 10.89 -41.83
C GLY A 59 2.94 10.79 -40.68
N THR A 60 4.16 11.29 -40.88
CA THR A 60 5.18 11.35 -39.81
C THR A 60 4.74 12.24 -38.64
N GLN A 61 4.11 13.38 -38.92
CA GLN A 61 3.61 14.28 -37.88
C GLN A 61 2.50 13.62 -37.06
N VAL A 62 1.54 12.96 -37.72
CA VAL A 62 0.46 12.23 -37.06
C VAL A 62 1.01 11.11 -36.17
N ALA A 63 1.97 10.32 -36.67
CA ALA A 63 2.62 9.27 -35.88
C ALA A 63 3.33 9.82 -34.64
N ALA A 64 4.01 10.98 -34.77
CA ALA A 64 4.67 11.64 -33.64
C ALA A 64 3.66 12.15 -32.59
N LEU A 65 2.50 12.66 -33.02
CA LEU A 65 1.42 13.10 -32.12
C LEU A 65 0.75 11.92 -31.42
N ASP A 66 0.45 10.82 -32.13
CA ASP A 66 -0.08 9.58 -31.55
C ASP A 66 0.88 9.03 -30.48
N ALA A 67 2.18 8.97 -30.78
CA ALA A 67 3.21 8.53 -29.84
C ALA A 67 3.29 9.44 -28.60
N SER A 68 3.19 10.76 -28.79
CA SER A 68 3.17 11.73 -27.69
C SER A 68 1.94 11.58 -26.81
N TYR A 69 0.77 11.28 -27.39
CA TYR A 69 -0.46 11.04 -26.65
C TYR A 69 -0.37 9.76 -25.80
N ALA A 70 0.13 8.67 -26.40
CA ALA A 70 0.36 7.42 -25.69
C ALA A 70 1.34 7.59 -24.52
N ALA A 71 2.44 8.32 -24.74
CA ALA A 71 3.42 8.62 -23.69
C ALA A 71 2.81 9.46 -22.55
N ALA A 72 2.01 10.48 -22.86
CA ALA A 72 1.31 11.29 -21.86
C ALA A 72 0.27 10.47 -21.08
N SER A 73 -0.40 9.51 -21.74
CA SER A 73 -1.37 8.61 -21.11
C SER A 73 -0.71 7.64 -20.14
N ARG A 74 0.40 7.00 -20.54
CA ARG A 74 1.20 6.16 -19.64
C ARG A 74 1.73 6.94 -18.44
N ARG A 75 2.24 8.15 -18.66
CA ARG A 75 2.74 9.00 -17.58
C ARG A 75 1.63 9.40 -16.60
N LEU A 76 0.43 9.70 -17.09
CA LEU A 76 -0.73 9.98 -16.24
C LEU A 76 -1.13 8.76 -15.40
N ALA A 77 -1.12 7.57 -15.98
CA ALA A 77 -1.40 6.32 -15.26
C ALA A 77 -0.36 6.09 -14.15
N ALA A 78 0.93 6.21 -14.47
CA ALA A 78 2.02 6.03 -13.51
C ALA A 78 1.97 7.02 -12.34
N VAL A 79 1.62 8.29 -12.60
CA VAL A 79 1.44 9.31 -11.55
C VAL A 79 0.30 8.92 -10.60
N ARG A 80 -0.83 8.45 -11.15
CA ARG A 80 -1.99 8.02 -10.35
C ARG A 80 -1.66 6.78 -9.52
N GLU A 81 -0.99 5.80 -10.11
CA GLU A 81 -0.58 4.57 -9.43
C GLU A 81 0.38 4.86 -8.28
N ARG A 82 1.41 5.69 -8.51
CA ARG A 82 2.34 6.11 -7.45
C ARG A 82 1.63 6.82 -6.30
N SER A 83 0.74 7.76 -6.61
CA SER A 83 -0.04 8.48 -5.61
C SER A 83 -0.94 7.54 -4.81
N ALA A 84 -1.60 6.58 -5.48
CA ALA A 84 -2.40 5.55 -4.82
C ALA A 84 -1.56 4.67 -3.89
N ALA A 85 -0.41 4.17 -4.36
CA ALA A 85 0.49 3.34 -3.57
C ALA A 85 1.00 4.05 -2.29
N LEU A 86 1.31 5.35 -2.37
CA LEU A 86 1.70 6.13 -1.19
C LEU A 86 0.51 6.41 -0.26
N GLY A 87 -0.69 6.60 -0.82
CA GLY A 87 -1.92 6.68 -0.03
C GLY A 87 -2.20 5.40 0.75
N GLU A 88 -2.02 4.24 0.13
CA GLU A 88 -2.11 2.93 0.77
C GLU A 88 -1.05 2.74 1.85
N ALA A 89 0.20 3.12 1.57
CA ALA A 89 1.28 3.06 2.56
C ALA A 89 0.99 3.92 3.79
N ALA A 90 0.42 5.12 3.60
CA ALA A 90 0.00 5.99 4.71
C ALA A 90 -1.14 5.36 5.52
N ASN A 91 -2.14 4.76 4.86
CA ASN A 91 -3.22 4.04 5.55
C ASN A 91 -2.70 2.83 6.31
N GLY A 92 -1.78 2.05 5.72
CA GLY A 92 -1.12 0.93 6.38
C GLY A 92 -0.35 1.37 7.62
N ALA A 93 0.40 2.47 7.54
CA ALA A 93 1.12 3.02 8.69
C ALA A 93 0.19 3.51 9.81
N ARG A 94 -0.96 4.12 9.46
CA ARG A 94 -1.99 4.50 10.44
C ARG A 94 -2.59 3.28 11.14
N TRP A 95 -2.89 2.22 10.41
CA TRP A 95 -3.40 0.98 11.00
C TRP A 95 -2.39 0.32 11.95
N GLU A 96 -1.10 0.31 11.57
CA GLU A 96 -0.04 -0.16 12.46
C GLU A 96 0.08 0.68 13.74
N LEU A 97 -0.10 2.00 13.65
CA LEU A 97 -0.19 2.87 14.83
C LEU A 97 -1.38 2.53 15.71
N GLU A 98 -2.56 2.30 15.14
CA GLU A 98 -3.76 1.91 15.90
C GLU A 98 -3.54 0.60 16.66
N LYS A 99 -2.98 -0.41 15.98
CA LYS A 99 -2.59 -1.69 16.59
C LYS A 99 -1.58 -1.51 17.73
N ALA A 100 -0.50 -0.78 17.49
CA ALA A 100 0.52 -0.54 18.50
C ALA A 100 -0.04 0.25 19.70
N THR A 101 -0.99 1.16 19.45
CA THR A 101 -1.70 1.89 20.51
C THR A 101 -2.56 0.97 21.35
N ALA A 102 -3.35 0.09 20.72
CA ALA A 102 -4.15 -0.90 21.44
C ALA A 102 -3.28 -1.84 22.28
N ALA A 103 -2.15 -2.31 21.72
CA ALA A 103 -1.20 -3.16 22.43
C ALA A 103 -0.55 -2.44 23.63
N ALA A 104 -0.14 -1.18 23.47
CA ALA A 104 0.43 -0.39 24.56
C ALA A 104 -0.58 -0.16 25.71
N LEU A 105 -1.84 0.14 25.36
CA LEU A 105 -2.91 0.28 26.35
C LEU A 105 -3.18 -1.02 27.10
N ASP A 106 -3.20 -2.16 26.40
CA ASP A 106 -3.40 -3.47 27.02
C ASP A 106 -2.23 -3.87 27.94
N ALA A 107 -1.00 -3.71 27.46
CA ALA A 107 0.20 -3.97 28.25
C ALA A 107 0.23 -3.09 29.51
N ARG A 108 -0.14 -1.82 29.38
CA ARG A 108 -0.23 -0.90 30.53
C ARG A 108 -1.27 -1.35 31.55
N ARG A 109 -2.49 -1.72 31.12
CA ARG A 109 -3.51 -2.26 32.03
C ARG A 109 -3.02 -3.48 32.80
N LYS A 110 -2.37 -4.42 32.11
CA LYS A 110 -1.81 -5.64 32.73
C LYS A 110 -0.72 -5.31 33.74
N SER A 111 0.17 -4.38 33.40
CA SER A 111 1.22 -3.88 34.29
C SER A 111 0.64 -3.23 35.54
N ASP A 112 -0.33 -2.33 35.40
CA ASP A 112 -0.96 -1.63 36.52
C ASP A 112 -1.67 -2.63 37.47
N ALA A 113 -2.36 -3.63 36.90
CA ALA A 113 -3.00 -4.69 37.68
C ALA A 113 -1.98 -5.55 38.45
N ALA A 114 -0.90 -5.99 37.81
CA ALA A 114 0.14 -6.76 38.47
C ALA A 114 0.87 -5.94 39.55
N ALA A 115 1.12 -4.65 39.29
CA ALA A 115 1.70 -3.75 40.27
C ALA A 115 0.78 -3.55 41.49
N HIS A 116 -0.54 -3.49 41.29
CA HIS A 116 -1.51 -3.45 42.39
C HIS A 116 -1.44 -4.73 43.24
N THR A 117 -1.49 -5.90 42.61
CA THR A 117 -1.40 -7.19 43.33
C THR A 117 -0.08 -7.34 44.08
N ALA A 118 1.04 -6.97 43.46
CA ALA A 118 2.35 -7.02 44.11
C ALA A 118 2.46 -6.03 45.29
N ARG A 119 1.82 -4.87 45.22
CA ARG A 119 1.73 -3.93 46.36
C ARG A 119 0.93 -4.54 47.51
N GLY A 120 -0.24 -5.12 47.23
CA GLY A 120 -1.05 -5.79 48.25
C GLY A 120 -0.28 -6.88 49.01
N ALA A 121 0.40 -7.77 48.28
CA ALA A 121 1.21 -8.82 48.91
C ALA A 121 2.38 -8.27 49.75
N ARG A 122 2.97 -7.14 49.34
CA ARG A 122 4.02 -6.46 50.13
C ARG A 122 3.45 -5.78 51.37
N ASP A 123 2.24 -5.22 51.28
CA ASP A 123 1.58 -4.57 52.41
C ASP A 123 1.17 -5.58 53.48
N GLU A 124 0.67 -6.76 53.10
CA GLU A 124 0.41 -7.86 54.03
C GLU A 124 1.68 -8.30 54.78
N LEU A 125 2.81 -8.41 54.09
CA LEU A 125 4.10 -8.73 54.74
C LEU A 125 4.57 -7.63 55.68
N ARG A 126 4.35 -6.36 55.34
CA ARG A 126 4.69 -5.22 56.20
C ARG A 126 3.83 -5.18 57.44
N GLU A 127 2.53 -5.44 57.30
CA GLU A 127 1.59 -5.50 58.42
C GLU A 127 1.96 -6.64 59.38
N PHE A 128 2.29 -7.82 58.84
CA PHE A 128 2.78 -8.93 59.65
C PHE A 128 4.08 -8.58 60.39
N ALA A 129 5.07 -8.02 59.70
CA ALA A 129 6.33 -7.62 60.32
C ALA A 129 6.13 -6.54 61.39
N ALA A 130 5.23 -5.58 61.17
CA ALA A 130 4.86 -4.58 62.15
C ALA A 130 4.14 -5.20 63.36
N GLY A 131 3.25 -6.17 63.14
CA GLY A 131 2.57 -6.92 64.19
C GLY A 131 3.55 -7.71 65.06
N LEU A 132 4.53 -8.38 64.43
CA LEU A 132 5.64 -9.01 65.15
C LEU A 132 6.41 -7.97 65.97
N TYR A 133 6.87 -6.88 65.38
CA TYR A 133 7.61 -5.85 66.12
C TYR A 133 6.82 -5.25 67.31
N GLN A 134 5.50 -5.11 67.16
CA GLN A 134 4.62 -4.57 68.22
C GLN A 134 4.32 -5.59 69.32
N GLN A 135 4.17 -6.88 69.00
CA GLN A 135 4.03 -7.96 69.97
C GLN A 135 5.36 -8.34 70.64
N ASP A 136 6.48 -8.08 69.96
CA ASP A 136 7.82 -8.54 70.27
C ASP A 136 8.72 -7.39 70.77
N GLY A 137 8.34 -6.84 71.92
CA GLY A 137 9.35 -6.55 72.94
C GLY A 137 10.05 -7.87 73.29
N ALA A 138 11.01 -8.27 72.44
CA ALA A 138 11.43 -9.62 72.06
C ALA A 138 11.96 -10.59 73.16
N LEU A 139 11.70 -10.32 74.43
CA LEU A 139 12.19 -11.12 75.56
C LEU A 139 11.07 -11.58 76.51
N GLY A 140 9.90 -10.95 76.50
CA GLY A 140 8.81 -11.27 77.44
C GLY A 140 8.11 -12.61 77.14
N THR A 141 7.89 -12.90 75.86
CA THR A 141 7.21 -14.11 75.37
C THR A 141 8.10 -15.35 75.42
N LEU A 142 9.41 -15.23 75.14
CA LEU A 142 10.37 -16.33 75.33
C LEU A 142 10.50 -16.76 76.80
N GLY A 143 10.40 -15.80 77.75
CA GLY A 143 10.33 -16.10 79.18
C GLY A 143 9.11 -16.94 79.54
N SER A 144 7.93 -16.57 79.03
CA SER A 144 6.69 -17.36 79.24
C SER A 144 6.68 -18.72 78.52
N LEU A 145 7.48 -18.86 77.46
CA LEU A 145 7.64 -20.12 76.71
C LEU A 145 8.50 -21.13 77.46
N LEU A 146 9.54 -20.65 78.16
CA LEU A 146 10.44 -21.46 78.99
C LEU A 146 9.84 -21.80 80.36
N ASP A 147 8.88 -21.00 80.84
CA ASP A 147 8.19 -21.18 82.13
C ASP A 147 6.98 -22.14 82.06
N ALA A 148 6.58 -22.57 80.86
CA ALA A 148 5.49 -23.53 80.65
C ALA A 148 5.95 -24.96 81.05
N GLY A 149 5.71 -25.34 82.30
CA GLY A 149 6.19 -26.60 82.91
C GLY A 149 5.64 -27.94 82.35
N ASP A 150 5.00 -27.97 81.17
CA ASP A 150 4.45 -29.18 80.56
C ASP A 150 5.13 -29.51 79.21
N PRO A 151 5.87 -30.65 79.09
CA PRO A 151 6.55 -31.06 77.87
C PRO A 151 5.64 -31.23 76.63
N GLN A 152 4.36 -31.58 76.81
CA GLN A 152 3.44 -31.71 75.66
C GLN A 152 3.08 -30.35 75.07
N GLN A 153 2.88 -29.34 75.91
CA GLN A 153 2.57 -27.98 75.45
C GLN A 153 3.72 -27.32 74.71
N LEU A 154 4.97 -27.69 75.04
CA LEU A 154 6.15 -27.23 74.31
C LEU A 154 6.18 -27.81 72.88
N LEU A 155 5.84 -29.10 72.72
CA LEU A 155 5.80 -29.75 71.41
C LEU A 155 4.67 -29.20 70.52
N ASP A 156 3.48 -28.96 71.10
CA ASP A 156 2.34 -28.37 70.37
C ASP A 156 2.65 -26.94 69.91
N ARG A 157 3.33 -26.14 70.75
CA ARG A 157 3.77 -24.79 70.38
C ARG A 157 4.88 -24.81 69.33
N ALA A 158 5.83 -25.74 69.41
CA ALA A 158 6.90 -25.89 68.43
C ALA A 158 6.34 -26.28 67.03
N SER A 159 5.41 -27.23 66.98
CA SER A 159 4.75 -27.61 65.72
C SER A 159 3.90 -26.48 65.13
N THR A 160 3.21 -25.70 65.99
CA THR A 160 2.47 -24.51 65.55
C THR A 160 3.40 -23.45 64.96
N LEU A 161 4.57 -23.23 65.59
CA LEU A 161 5.56 -22.28 65.08
C LEU A 161 6.11 -22.71 63.72
N GLU A 162 6.39 -24.01 63.53
CA GLU A 162 6.85 -24.56 62.25
C GLU A 162 5.81 -24.39 61.13
N ILE A 163 4.52 -24.61 61.45
CA ILE A 163 3.42 -24.36 60.50
C ILE A 163 3.35 -22.87 60.14
N VAL A 164 3.45 -21.98 61.13
CA VAL A 164 3.43 -20.52 60.90
C VAL A 164 4.64 -20.08 60.07
N SER A 165 5.85 -20.56 60.36
CA SER A 165 7.04 -20.22 59.58
C SER A 165 6.92 -20.71 58.13
N GLY A 166 6.43 -21.93 57.92
CA GLY A 166 6.20 -22.45 56.56
C GLY A 166 5.17 -21.63 55.78
N GLN A 167 4.11 -21.14 56.44
CA GLN A 167 3.14 -20.23 55.83
C GLN A 167 3.75 -18.86 55.48
N GLN A 168 4.67 -18.35 56.31
CA GLN A 168 5.32 -17.07 56.04
C GLN A 168 6.34 -17.17 54.91
N ASP A 169 7.13 -18.24 54.84
CA ASP A 169 8.02 -18.51 53.72
C ASP A 169 7.24 -18.60 52.40
N ALA A 170 6.07 -19.26 52.42
CA ALA A 170 5.18 -19.32 51.27
C ALA A 170 4.65 -17.93 50.85
N ARG A 171 4.25 -17.08 51.81
CA ARG A 171 3.81 -15.70 51.54
C ARG A 171 4.92 -14.83 50.98
N LEU A 172 6.13 -14.93 51.53
CA LEU A 172 7.31 -14.23 51.03
C LEU A 172 7.65 -14.68 49.60
N GLY A 173 7.67 -15.99 49.36
CA GLY A 173 7.89 -16.55 48.02
C GLY A 173 6.86 -16.05 47.01
N GLU A 174 5.58 -16.02 47.39
CA GLU A 174 4.51 -15.51 46.56
C GLU A 174 4.65 -14.00 46.28
N ALA A 175 4.96 -13.18 47.29
CA ALA A 175 5.18 -11.75 47.11
C ALA A 175 6.38 -11.45 46.17
N LEU A 176 7.46 -12.25 46.27
CA LEU A 176 8.60 -12.15 45.35
C LEU A 176 8.22 -12.52 43.92
N ARG A 177 7.42 -13.59 43.74
CA ARG A 177 6.91 -14.01 42.43
C ARG A 177 5.99 -12.95 41.80
N LEU A 178 5.08 -12.38 42.58
CA LEU A 178 4.20 -11.28 42.16
C LEU A 178 5.00 -10.02 41.81
N SER A 179 6.01 -9.70 42.61
CA SER A 179 6.94 -8.60 42.33
C SER A 179 7.68 -8.80 41.01
N GLY A 180 8.22 -10.01 40.75
CA GLY A 180 8.86 -10.34 39.48
C GLY A 180 7.90 -10.23 38.31
N THR A 181 6.66 -10.70 38.47
CA THR A 181 5.60 -10.58 37.44
C THR A 181 5.24 -9.12 37.15
N ALA A 182 5.16 -8.27 38.17
CA ALA A 182 4.90 -6.85 37.99
C ALA A 182 6.04 -6.16 37.23
N GLN A 183 7.30 -6.51 37.53
CA GLN A 183 8.47 -5.97 36.83
C GLN A 183 8.51 -6.39 35.35
N THR A 184 8.23 -7.66 35.03
CA THR A 184 8.21 -8.12 33.64
C THR A 184 7.08 -7.46 32.84
N LEU A 185 5.90 -7.30 33.43
CA LEU A 185 4.78 -6.63 32.77
C LEU A 185 5.01 -5.11 32.62
N GLN A 186 5.70 -4.47 33.56
CA GLN A 186 6.16 -3.09 33.40
C GLN A 186 7.10 -2.95 32.21
N ALA A 187 8.11 -3.82 32.10
CA ALA A 187 9.03 -3.80 30.96
C ALA A 187 8.30 -4.04 29.63
N ALA A 188 7.31 -4.95 29.61
CA ALA A 188 6.48 -5.18 28.43
C ALA A 188 5.62 -3.96 28.06
N ALA A 189 5.07 -3.23 29.04
CA ALA A 189 4.33 -1.99 28.81
C ALA A 189 5.24 -0.88 28.25
N ASP A 190 6.45 -0.74 28.79
CA ASP A 190 7.43 0.24 28.31
C ASP A 190 7.86 -0.06 26.86
N GLU A 191 8.05 -1.34 26.52
CA GLU A 191 8.39 -1.75 25.16
C GLU A 191 7.23 -1.52 24.18
N ALA A 192 6.01 -1.85 24.58
CA ALA A 192 4.82 -1.58 23.77
C ALA A 192 4.64 -0.06 23.52
N GLU A 193 4.95 0.78 24.51
CA GLU A 193 4.91 2.24 24.36
C GLU A 193 5.99 2.75 23.39
N LYS A 194 7.21 2.18 23.42
CA LYS A 194 8.23 2.50 22.40
C LYS A 194 7.78 2.10 21.00
N ALA A 195 7.19 0.91 20.86
CA ALA A 195 6.65 0.43 19.60
C ALA A 195 5.55 1.37 19.07
N ARG A 196 4.65 1.84 19.95
CA ARG A 196 3.63 2.84 19.62
C ARG A 196 4.22 4.16 19.13
N ARG A 197 5.25 4.68 19.82
CA ARG A 197 5.94 5.91 19.40
C ARG A 197 6.64 5.76 18.05
N SER A 198 7.29 4.62 17.82
CA SER A 198 7.91 4.31 16.52
C SER A 198 6.85 4.22 15.40
N ALA A 199 5.73 3.55 15.65
CA ALA A 199 4.62 3.49 14.71
C ALA A 199 4.02 4.88 14.43
N PHE A 200 3.93 5.74 15.45
CA PHE A 200 3.47 7.11 15.31
C PHE A 200 4.37 7.92 14.36
N THR A 201 5.68 7.91 14.58
CA THR A 201 6.64 8.60 13.71
C THR A 201 6.57 8.11 12.27
N ARG A 202 6.43 6.79 12.07
CA ARG A 202 6.25 6.19 10.74
C ARG A 202 4.95 6.64 10.08
N ALA A 203 3.84 6.68 10.81
CA ALA A 203 2.55 7.14 10.30
C ALA A 203 2.60 8.61 9.89
N GLU A 204 3.17 9.50 10.72
CA GLU A 204 3.32 10.91 10.38
C GLU A 204 4.22 11.11 9.15
N GLN A 205 5.32 10.36 9.06
CA GLN A 205 6.21 10.44 7.91
C GLN A 205 5.51 9.98 6.62
N ALA A 206 4.82 8.84 6.67
CA ALA A 206 4.08 8.31 5.53
C ALA A 206 2.98 9.28 5.09
N GLU A 207 2.25 9.89 6.03
CA GLU A 207 1.22 10.87 5.73
C GLU A 207 1.80 12.15 5.08
N ARG A 208 2.92 12.67 5.58
CA ARG A 208 3.60 13.82 4.95
C ARG A 208 4.05 13.50 3.53
N ILE A 209 4.65 12.33 3.32
CA ILE A 209 5.10 11.88 1.99
C ILE A 209 3.90 11.73 1.04
N ALA A 210 2.83 11.08 1.48
CA ALA A 210 1.64 10.89 0.67
C ALA A 210 0.99 12.22 0.29
N ARG A 211 0.84 13.16 1.24
CA ARG A 211 0.28 14.49 0.96
C ARG A 211 1.12 15.27 -0.06
N ALA A 212 2.44 15.28 0.12
CA ALA A 212 3.35 15.94 -0.82
C ALA A 212 3.27 15.32 -2.23
N GLU A 213 3.18 13.99 -2.33
CA GLU A 213 2.99 13.34 -3.63
C GLU A 213 1.61 13.66 -4.22
N PHE A 214 0.55 13.68 -3.42
CA PHE A 214 -0.79 14.03 -3.92
C PHE A 214 -0.82 15.41 -4.57
N ASP A 215 -0.20 16.42 -3.95
CA ASP A 215 -0.11 17.77 -4.51
C ASP A 215 0.70 17.80 -5.83
N LEU A 216 1.82 17.08 -5.87
CA LEU A 216 2.66 16.96 -7.08
C LEU A 216 1.91 16.21 -8.20
N ALA A 217 1.26 15.10 -7.84
CA ALA A 217 0.52 14.24 -8.74
C ALA A 217 -0.70 14.95 -9.34
N ASP A 218 -1.42 15.76 -8.55
CA ASP A 218 -2.56 16.54 -9.05
C ASP A 218 -2.11 17.61 -10.07
N ALA A 219 -1.05 18.35 -9.75
CA ALA A 219 -0.48 19.35 -10.65
C ALA A 219 0.03 18.72 -11.96
N GLU A 220 0.72 17.59 -11.86
CA GLU A 220 1.24 16.86 -13.02
C GLU A 220 0.11 16.22 -13.84
N ALA A 221 -0.87 15.60 -13.19
CA ALA A 221 -2.04 15.02 -13.85
C ALA A 221 -2.82 16.10 -14.62
N SER A 222 -3.06 17.25 -14.00
CA SER A 222 -3.71 18.40 -14.63
C SER A 222 -2.93 18.89 -15.86
N ARG A 223 -1.60 18.95 -15.78
CA ARG A 223 -0.74 19.31 -16.93
C ARG A 223 -0.84 18.27 -18.04
N LEU A 224 -0.77 16.98 -17.72
CA LEU A 224 -0.83 15.90 -18.70
C LEU A 224 -2.20 15.81 -19.39
N GLN A 225 -3.29 16.05 -18.65
CA GLN A 225 -4.63 16.12 -19.21
C GLN A 225 -4.77 17.25 -20.23
N ARG A 226 -4.22 18.44 -19.93
CA ARG A 226 -4.18 19.56 -20.89
C ARG A 226 -3.35 19.23 -22.12
N THR A 227 -2.18 18.61 -21.94
CA THR A 227 -1.35 18.14 -23.07
C THR A 227 -2.10 17.16 -23.96
N ARG A 228 -2.77 16.16 -23.37
CA ARG A 228 -3.57 15.18 -24.12
C ARG A 228 -4.72 15.82 -24.89
N ALA A 229 -5.44 16.76 -24.28
CA ALA A 229 -6.52 17.49 -24.95
C ALA A 229 -6.00 18.24 -26.19
N GLY A 230 -4.90 19.00 -26.05
CA GLY A 230 -4.30 19.72 -27.17
C GLY A 230 -3.71 18.81 -28.27
N LEU A 231 -3.22 17.62 -27.92
CA LEU A 231 -2.77 16.62 -28.90
C LEU A 231 -3.96 16.02 -29.67
N ALA A 232 -5.05 15.69 -28.98
CA ALA A 232 -6.27 15.16 -29.61
C ALA A 232 -6.90 16.20 -30.56
N GLU A 233 -6.91 17.48 -30.19
CA GLU A 233 -7.38 18.57 -31.07
C GLU A 233 -6.54 18.68 -32.36
N ARG A 234 -5.21 18.58 -32.25
CA ARG A 234 -4.32 18.63 -33.42
C ARG A 234 -4.48 17.41 -34.32
N LEU A 235 -4.65 16.22 -33.74
CA LEU A 235 -4.89 14.99 -34.48
C LEU A 235 -6.23 15.01 -35.20
N ALA A 236 -7.28 15.48 -34.53
CA ALA A 236 -8.60 15.65 -35.11
C ALA A 236 -8.57 16.61 -36.32
N ALA A 237 -7.86 17.73 -36.20
CA ALA A 237 -7.68 18.68 -37.31
C ALA A 237 -6.89 18.09 -38.49
N LEU A 238 -5.86 17.26 -38.23
CA LEU A 238 -5.06 16.61 -39.27
C LEU A 238 -5.80 15.46 -39.97
N ARG A 239 -6.70 14.77 -39.27
CA ARG A 239 -7.45 13.60 -39.77
C ARG A 239 -8.87 13.94 -40.24
N ASP A 240 -9.29 15.19 -40.11
CA ASP A 240 -10.66 15.65 -40.38
C ASP A 240 -11.73 14.86 -39.60
N THR A 241 -11.42 14.55 -38.33
CA THR A 241 -12.32 13.82 -37.41
C THR A 241 -12.78 14.72 -36.27
N SER A 242 -13.83 14.32 -35.55
CA SER A 242 -14.21 15.02 -34.33
C SER A 242 -13.22 14.75 -33.19
N VAL A 243 -12.89 15.77 -32.38
CA VAL A 243 -11.99 15.66 -31.22
C VAL A 243 -12.43 14.55 -30.26
N ARG A 244 -13.75 14.40 -30.05
CA ARG A 244 -14.31 13.35 -29.20
C ARG A 244 -13.99 11.96 -29.72
N LEU A 245 -14.27 11.70 -31.00
CA LEU A 245 -14.00 10.40 -31.63
C LEU A 245 -12.50 10.07 -31.64
N GLU A 246 -11.65 11.05 -31.95
CA GLU A 246 -10.20 10.86 -31.95
C GLU A 246 -9.70 10.54 -30.54
N ARG A 247 -10.24 11.21 -29.52
CA ARG A 247 -9.90 10.92 -28.12
C ARG A 247 -10.34 9.52 -27.70
N GLU A 248 -11.56 9.10 -28.04
CA GLU A 248 -12.06 7.74 -27.80
C GLU A 248 -11.15 6.69 -28.45
N ARG A 249 -10.72 6.92 -29.70
CA ARG A 249 -9.78 6.04 -30.42
C ARG A 249 -8.44 5.93 -29.70
N LEU A 250 -7.85 7.07 -29.33
CA LEU A 250 -6.55 7.11 -28.66
C LEU A 250 -6.60 6.50 -27.27
N ASP A 251 -7.69 6.69 -26.55
CA ASP A 251 -7.91 6.11 -25.23
C ASP A 251 -8.08 4.58 -25.30
N ALA A 252 -8.77 4.07 -26.31
CA ALA A 252 -8.87 2.62 -26.56
C ALA A 252 -7.50 2.00 -26.86
N ILE A 253 -6.71 2.61 -27.76
CA ILE A 253 -5.36 2.14 -28.08
C ILE A 253 -4.45 2.16 -26.85
N ALA A 254 -4.52 3.23 -26.04
CA ALA A 254 -3.73 3.33 -24.82
C ALA A 254 -4.13 2.28 -23.78
N ALA A 255 -5.43 1.97 -23.66
CA ALA A 255 -5.93 0.93 -22.77
C ALA A 255 -5.50 -0.48 -23.19
N GLU A 256 -5.57 -0.79 -24.49
CA GLU A 256 -5.08 -2.06 -25.04
C GLU A 256 -3.58 -2.24 -24.80
N ALA A 257 -2.78 -1.19 -25.05
CA ALA A 257 -1.34 -1.22 -24.80
C ALA A 257 -1.03 -1.45 -23.30
N ALA A 258 -1.75 -0.78 -22.40
CA ALA A 258 -1.59 -0.96 -20.96
C ALA A 258 -1.96 -2.39 -20.51
N ALA A 259 -3.02 -2.97 -21.07
CA ALA A 259 -3.42 -4.35 -20.77
C ALA A 259 -2.36 -5.37 -21.24
N GLN A 260 -1.76 -5.15 -22.41
CA GLN A 260 -0.67 -5.99 -22.91
C GLN A 260 0.59 -5.87 -22.05
N GLU A 261 0.97 -4.66 -21.64
CA GLU A 261 2.09 -4.43 -20.74
C GLU A 261 1.88 -5.12 -19.38
N ALA A 262 0.67 -5.04 -18.82
CA ALA A 262 0.32 -5.73 -17.58
C ALA A 262 0.41 -7.26 -17.71
N ALA A 263 -0.16 -7.84 -18.76
CA ALA A 263 -0.08 -9.28 -19.01
C ALA A 263 1.37 -9.76 -19.22
N ALA A 264 2.21 -8.95 -19.87
CA ALA A 264 3.63 -9.26 -20.05
C ALA A 264 4.40 -9.23 -18.72
N GLN A 265 4.08 -8.28 -17.83
CA GLN A 265 4.66 -8.22 -16.49
C GLN A 265 4.25 -9.43 -15.63
N GLU A 266 2.98 -9.82 -15.67
CA GLU A 266 2.50 -11.02 -14.97
C GLU A 266 3.21 -12.29 -15.48
N ALA A 267 3.33 -12.45 -16.80
CA ALA A 267 4.05 -13.58 -17.39
C ALA A 267 5.55 -13.59 -17.00
N ALA A 268 6.19 -12.42 -16.95
CA ALA A 268 7.59 -12.30 -16.52
C ALA A 268 7.77 -12.60 -15.02
N GLN A 269 6.80 -12.26 -14.17
CA GLN A 269 6.81 -12.61 -12.76
C GLN A 269 6.63 -14.12 -12.56
N ALA A 270 5.66 -14.74 -13.25
CA ALA A 270 5.45 -16.19 -13.20
C ALA A 270 6.67 -16.98 -13.72
N ALA A 271 7.39 -16.45 -14.70
CA ALA A 271 8.63 -17.07 -15.21
C ALA A 271 9.82 -16.95 -14.24
N ASN A 272 9.80 -15.99 -13.32
CA ASN A 272 10.83 -15.78 -12.31
C ASN A 272 10.48 -16.39 -10.94
N GLU A 273 9.30 -16.99 -10.79
CA GLU A 273 9.00 -17.82 -9.61
C GLU A 273 9.78 -19.14 -9.70
N PRO A 274 10.63 -19.48 -8.70
CA PRO A 274 11.27 -20.78 -8.66
C PRO A 274 10.20 -21.89 -8.56
N PRO A 275 10.41 -23.07 -9.16
CA PRO A 275 9.43 -24.15 -9.09
C PRO A 275 9.17 -24.50 -7.62
N THR A 276 7.97 -24.18 -7.15
CA THR A 276 7.50 -24.59 -5.83
C THR A 276 7.66 -26.10 -5.72
N SER A 277 8.38 -26.51 -4.69
CA SER A 277 8.56 -27.89 -4.24
C SER A 277 7.37 -28.79 -4.58
N ALA A 278 7.65 -29.85 -5.34
CA ALA A 278 6.77 -31.00 -5.46
C ALA A 278 6.29 -31.44 -4.06
N PRO A 279 5.02 -31.88 -3.91
CA PRO A 279 4.53 -32.36 -2.62
C PRO A 279 5.42 -33.54 -2.15
N PRO A 280 5.76 -33.63 -0.85
CA PRO A 280 6.60 -34.72 -0.38
C PRO A 280 5.87 -36.04 -0.62
N ALA A 281 6.46 -36.86 -1.51
CA ALA A 281 6.14 -38.27 -1.60
C ALA A 281 6.34 -38.88 -0.22
N SER A 282 5.25 -39.27 0.44
CA SER A 282 5.30 -40.09 1.63
C SER A 282 5.97 -41.39 1.26
N GLY A 283 7.18 -41.59 1.79
CA GLY A 283 7.90 -42.84 1.66
C GLY A 283 7.20 -43.94 2.47
N THR A 284 6.72 -44.95 1.77
CA THR A 284 6.64 -46.31 2.31
C THR A 284 7.54 -47.20 1.46
N ALA A 285 8.78 -47.35 1.90
CA ALA A 285 9.65 -48.41 1.46
C ALA A 285 9.50 -49.60 2.43
N THR A 286 8.83 -50.65 1.97
CA THR A 286 8.92 -52.01 2.54
C THR A 286 9.87 -52.82 1.62
N PRO A 287 10.79 -53.64 2.17
CA PRO A 287 11.82 -54.30 1.37
C PRO A 287 11.29 -55.51 0.56
N PRO A 288 12.06 -55.98 -0.45
CA PRO A 288 11.57 -56.86 -1.52
C PRO A 288 12.00 -58.33 -1.33
N VAL A 289 11.17 -59.29 -1.77
CA VAL A 289 11.62 -60.54 -2.44
C VAL A 289 10.42 -61.12 -3.21
N ALA A 290 10.55 -61.23 -4.53
CA ALA A 290 9.99 -62.35 -5.31
C ALA A 290 10.71 -62.44 -6.67
N THR A 291 11.58 -63.44 -6.74
CA THR A 291 12.07 -64.12 -7.96
C THR A 291 10.95 -64.39 -8.96
N GLY A 292 11.21 -64.20 -10.25
CA GLY A 292 10.25 -64.58 -11.28
C GLY A 292 10.74 -64.32 -12.70
N THR A 293 11.35 -65.35 -13.25
CA THR A 293 11.88 -65.52 -14.61
C THR A 293 10.83 -65.27 -15.71
N SER A 294 11.31 -64.91 -16.90
CA SER A 294 10.88 -65.44 -18.20
C SER A 294 10.01 -64.58 -19.13
N THR A 295 10.57 -64.43 -20.34
CA THR A 295 9.98 -64.42 -21.69
C THR A 295 9.13 -63.25 -22.23
N ARG A 296 9.79 -62.52 -23.14
CA ARG A 296 9.37 -61.93 -24.44
C ARG A 296 8.38 -62.84 -25.24
N PRO A 297 7.81 -62.45 -26.41
CA PRO A 297 7.13 -61.24 -26.92
C PRO A 297 5.66 -61.52 -27.36
N THR A 298 4.95 -60.51 -27.87
CA THR A 298 4.25 -60.44 -29.18
C THR A 298 2.86 -59.82 -29.12
N SER A 299 2.61 -58.94 -30.11
CA SER A 299 1.35 -58.76 -30.86
C SER A 299 0.12 -58.28 -30.07
N SER A 300 -0.81 -57.50 -30.58
CA SER A 300 -1.02 -56.83 -31.86
C SER A 300 -2.35 -56.09 -31.68
N ALA A 301 -2.39 -54.86 -32.17
CA ALA A 301 -3.47 -54.31 -32.99
C ALA A 301 -4.94 -54.31 -32.50
N THR A 302 -5.56 -53.15 -32.74
CA THR A 302 -6.90 -52.97 -33.34
C THR A 302 -7.85 -52.12 -32.49
N ARG A 303 -8.18 -51.00 -33.15
CA ARG A 303 -9.13 -49.90 -32.94
C ARG A 303 -10.61 -50.41 -32.99
N PRO A 304 -11.61 -49.52 -33.16
CA PRO A 304 -12.42 -48.79 -32.19
C PRO A 304 -13.86 -49.34 -32.05
N THR A 305 -14.64 -48.72 -31.15
CA THR A 305 -15.92 -48.07 -31.51
C THR A 305 -16.10 -46.87 -30.59
#